data_AF-A0A833APG6-F1
#
_entry.id   AF-A0A833APG6-F1
#
_cell.length_a   1.000
_cell.length_b   1.000
_cell.length_c   1.000
_cell.angle_alpha   90.00
_cell.angle_beta   90.00
_cell.angle_gamma   90.00
#
_symmetry.space_group_name_H-M   'P 1'
#
loop_
_entity.id
_entity.type
_entity.pdbx_description
1 polymer ?
#
loop_
_entity_poly.entity_id
_entity_poly.type
_entity_poly.pdbx_seq_one_letter_code
_entity_poly.pdbx_strand_id
1 'polypeptide(L)' 'MPVKIGILGSGVVGKALATGFMKYGYDTMVGSRQPSKLEEWKTEIDAKLQTGNFSQTAAFGDIIVHAFKLLKM' A
#
# COMPACT_ATOMS: atom_id res chain seq x y z
N MET A 1 1.87 16.43 11.41
CA MET A 1 1.15 15.76 10.30
C MET A 1 1.42 14.27 10.42
N PRO A 2 0.43 13.37 10.30
CA PRO A 2 0.71 11.93 10.26
C PRO A 2 1.58 11.61 9.04
N VAL A 3 2.61 10.78 9.22
CA VAL A 3 3.53 10.39 8.15
C VAL A 3 2.80 9.46 7.19
N LYS A 4 2.88 9.74 5.88
CA LYS A 4 2.23 8.95 4.84
C LYS A 4 3.14 7.87 4.30
N ILE A 5 2.63 6.64 4.24
CA ILE A 5 3.35 5.48 3.74
C ILE A 5 2.75 5.03 2.39
N GLY A 6 3.58 5.08 1.34
CA GLY A 6 3.24 4.58 0.01
C GLY A 6 3.88 3.21 -0.23
N ILE A 7 3.10 2.15 -0.37
CA ILE A 7 3.60 0.78 -0.58
C ILE A 7 3.41 0.40 -2.05
N LEU A 8 4.50 0.23 -2.78
CA LEU A 8 4.49 -0.21 -4.17
C LEU A 8 4.51 -1.74 -4.22
N GLY A 9 3.34 -2.34 -4.43
CA GLY A 9 3.17 -3.80 -4.52
C GLY A 9 2.13 -4.31 -3.52
N SER A 10 1.20 -5.13 -4.01
CA SER A 10 0.06 -5.64 -3.25
C SER A 10 0.11 -7.15 -2.98
N GLY A 11 1.31 -7.73 -3.00
CA GLY A 11 1.55 -9.12 -2.61
C GLY A 11 1.47 -9.32 -1.09
N VAL A 12 1.75 -10.52 -0.62
CA VAL A 12 1.68 -10.88 0.82
C VAL A 12 2.48 -9.90 1.70
N VAL A 13 3.70 -9.55 1.29
CA VAL A 13 4.55 -8.59 2.01
C VAL A 13 3.92 -7.19 2.05
N GLY A 14 3.47 -6.67 0.90
CA GLY A 14 2.86 -5.34 0.82
C GLY A 14 1.58 -5.23 1.66
N LYS A 15 0.75 -6.28 1.64
CA LYS A 15 -0.46 -6.34 2.47
C LYS A 15 -0.14 -6.36 3.97
N ALA A 16 0.81 -7.22 4.39
CA ALA A 16 1.20 -7.32 5.80
C ALA A 16 1.78 -6.02 6.35
N LEU A 17 2.63 -5.35 5.56
CA LEU A 17 3.17 -4.04 5.92
C LEU A 17 2.06 -2.99 6.02
N ALA A 18 1.13 -2.96 5.06
CA ALA A 18 0.00 -2.03 5.10
C ALA A 18 -0.84 -2.20 6.36
N THR A 19 -1.19 -3.44 6.72
CA THR A 19 -1.92 -3.74 7.96
C THR A 19 -1.15 -3.26 9.20
N GLY A 20 0.17 -3.49 9.23
CA GLY A 20 1.03 -3.03 10.32
C GLY A 20 1.04 -1.52 10.45
N PHE A 21 1.30 -0.79 9.37
CA PHE A 21 1.32 0.67 9.38
C PHE A 21 -0.03 1.27 9.80
N MET A 22 -1.13 0.75 9.29
CA MET A 22 -2.48 1.17 9.69
C MET A 22 -2.72 0.94 11.20
N LYS A 23 -2.30 -0.20 11.74
CA LYS A 23 -2.42 -0.52 13.18
C LYS A 23 -1.68 0.49 14.08
N TYR A 24 -0.58 1.07 13.59
CA TYR A 24 0.19 2.09 14.32
C TYR A 24 -0.22 3.53 13.99
N GLY A 25 -1.31 3.73 13.24
CA GLY A 25 -1.89 5.04 12.97
C GLY A 25 -1.24 5.82 11.82
N TYR A 26 -0.54 5.14 10.92
CA TYR A 26 0.03 5.76 9.72
C TYR A 26 -0.98 5.79 8.58
N ASP A 27 -1.04 6.93 7.88
CA ASP A 27 -1.83 7.07 6.65
C ASP A 27 -1.18 6.25 5.55
N THR A 28 -1.84 5.18 5.11
CA THR A 28 -1.23 4.17 4.25
C THR A 28 -1.96 4.06 2.92
N MET A 29 -1.20 4.06 1.81
CA MET A 29 -1.70 3.76 0.47
C MET A 29 -0.95 2.58 -0.14
N VAL A 30 -1.68 1.63 -0.73
CA VAL A 30 -1.10 0.49 -1.46
C VAL A 30 -1.29 0.67 -2.97
N GLY A 31 -0.17 0.69 -3.67
CA GLY A 31 -0.07 0.77 -5.11
C GLY A 31 -0.06 -0.60 -5.76
N SER A 32 -0.88 -0.79 -6.80
CA SER A 32 -0.87 -1.99 -7.62
C SER A 32 -1.09 -1.68 -9.10
N ARG A 33 -0.69 -2.62 -9.96
CA ARG A 33 -1.01 -2.57 -11.39
C ARG A 33 -2.51 -2.77 -11.65
N GLN A 34 -3.20 -3.45 -10.74
CA GLN A 34 -4.63 -3.71 -10.82
C GLN A 34 -5.29 -3.31 -9.49
N PRO A 35 -5.49 -2.00 -9.23
CA PRO A 35 -6.04 -1.51 -7.96
C PRO A 35 -7.44 -2.06 -7.68
N SER A 36 -8.25 -2.31 -8.72
CA SER A 36 -9.59 -2.88 -8.60
C SER A 36 -9.63 -4.24 -7.89
N LYS A 37 -8.54 -5.03 -7.97
CA LYS A 37 -8.42 -6.32 -7.26
C LYS A 37 -8.16 -6.17 -5.76
N LEU A 38 -7.98 -4.94 -5.28
CA LEU A 38 -7.72 -4.64 -3.87
C LEU A 38 -8.95 -4.11 -3.14
N GLU A 39 -10.06 -3.85 -3.82
CA GLU A 39 -11.28 -3.30 -3.20
C GLU A 39 -11.89 -4.26 -2.17
N GLU A 40 -11.93 -5.56 -2.47
CA GLU A 40 -12.36 -6.58 -1.51
C GLU A 40 -11.48 -6.59 -0.26
N TRP A 41 -10.15 -6.58 -0.46
CA TRP A 41 -9.18 -6.57 0.62
C TRP A 41 -9.21 -5.28 1.44
N LYS A 42 -9.45 -4.13 0.80
CA LYS A 42 -9.64 -2.84 1.47
C LYS A 42 -10.86 -2.87 2.39
N THR A 43 -11.94 -3.52 1.95
CA THR A 43 -13.16 -3.70 2.76
C THR A 43 -12.91 -4.61 3.97
N GLU A 44 -12.03 -5.62 3.85
CA GLU A 44 -11.69 -6.55 4.93
C GLU A 44 -10.84 -5.90 6.04
N ILE A 45 -9.93 -4.99 5.70
CA ILE A 45 -9.00 -4.39 6.68
C ILE A 45 -9.57 -3.14 7.35
N ASP A 46 -9.84 -2.10 6.57
CA ASP A 46 -10.31 -0.80 7.04
C ASP A 46 -10.63 0.08 5.82
N ALA A 47 -11.80 0.72 5.83
CA ALA A 47 -12.18 1.68 4.80
C ALA A 47 -11.20 2.87 4.66
N LYS A 48 -10.39 3.14 5.70
CA LYS A 48 -9.34 4.18 5.68
C LYS A 48 -8.12 3.82 4.82
N LEU A 49 -7.93 2.54 4.48
CA LEU A 49 -6.84 2.12 3.61
C LEU A 49 -7.03 2.68 2.19
N GLN A 50 -6.03 3.38 1.66
CA GLN A 50 -6.10 3.89 0.30
C GLN A 50 -5.46 2.89 -0.68
N THR A 51 -6.05 2.77 -1.86
CA THR A 51 -5.58 1.92 -2.96
C THR A 51 -5.44 2.77 -4.21
N GLY A 52 -4.40 2.53 -5.02
CA GLY A 52 -4.15 3.32 -6.21
C GLY A 52 -3.17 2.68 -7.17
N ASN A 53 -2.88 3.36 -8.27
CA ASN A 53 -1.79 2.98 -9.15
C ASN A 53 -0.43 3.41 -8.56
N PHE A 54 0.67 2.90 -9.12
CA PHE A 54 2.01 3.20 -8.61
C PHE A 54 2.36 4.69 -8.60
N SER A 55 1.92 5.45 -9.61
CA SER A 55 2.20 6.88 -9.68
C SER A 55 1.46 7.64 -8.57
N GLN A 56 0.20 7.30 -8.31
CA GLN A 56 -0.59 7.87 -7.23
C GLN A 56 0.00 7.54 -5.87
N THR A 57 0.42 6.29 -5.66
CA THR A 57 1.03 5.85 -4.41
C THR A 57 2.39 6.51 -4.17
N ALA A 58 3.20 6.69 -5.21
CA ALA A 58 4.47 7.40 -5.12
C ALA A 58 4.29 8.89 -4.80
N ALA A 59 3.24 9.53 -5.34
CA ALA A 59 2.91 10.91 -5.04
C ALA A 59 2.28 11.10 -3.64
N PHE A 60 1.66 10.05 -3.09
CA PHE A 60 0.99 10.08 -1.80
C PHE A 60 1.97 9.97 -0.61
N GLY A 61 2.94 9.04 -0.71
CA GLY A 61 3.77 8.66 0.43
C GLY A 61 4.94 9.61 0.67
N ASP A 62 5.14 10.02 1.93
CA ASP A 62 6.38 10.65 2.39
C ASP A 62 7.51 9.60 2.44
N ILE A 63 7.15 8.36 2.75
CA ILE A 63 8.03 7.18 2.72
C ILE A 63 7.49 6.18 1.70
N ILE A 64 8.35 5.76 0.78
CA ILE A 64 8.03 4.76 -0.23
C ILE A 64 8.63 3.41 0.13
N VAL A 65 7.78 2.39 0.25
CA VAL A 65 8.16 1.00 0.47
C VAL A 65 8.05 0.23 -0.83
N HIS A 66 9.16 -0.31 -1.27
CA HIS A 66 9.23 -1.12 -2.49
C HIS A 66 8.97 -2.60 -2.15
N ALA A 67 7.75 -3.08 -2.38
CA ALA A 67 7.27 -4.38 -1.92
C ALA A 67 6.95 -5.35 -3.07
N PHE A 68 7.74 -5.32 -4.16
CA PHE A 68 7.66 -6.31 -5.22
C PHE A 68 8.91 -7.17 -5.30
N LYS A 69 8.72 -8.38 -5.83
CA LYS A 69 9.80 -9.33 -6.04
C LYS A 69 10.80 -8.77 -7.04
N LEU A 70 12.07 -8.71 -6.65
CA LEU A 70 13.17 -8.49 -7.60
C LEU A 70 13.24 -9.70 -8.53
N LEU A 71 13.16 -9.45 -9.84
CA LEU A 71 13.43 -10.49 -10.83
C LEU A 71 14.91 -10.88 -10.68
N LYS A 72 15.19 -12.17 -10.51
CA LYS A 72 16.54 -12.68 -10.72
C LYS A 72 16.82 -12.52 -12.21
N MET A 73 17.79 -11.69 -12.53
CA MET A 73 18.40 -11.66 -13.86
C MET A 73 19.25 -12.92 -14.05
#